data_AF-A0A259MPK0-F1
#
_entry.id   AF-A0A259MPK0-F1
#
_cell.length_a   1.000
_cell.length_b   1.000
_cell.length_c   1.000
_cell.angle_alpha   90.00
_cell.angle_beta   90.00
_cell.angle_gamma   90.00
#
_symmetry.space_group_name_H-M   'P 1'
#
loop_
_entity.id
_entity.type
_entity.pdbx_description
1 polymer ?
#
loop_
_entity_poly.entity_id
_entity_poly.type
_entity_poly.pdbx_seq_one_letter_code
_entity_poly.pdbx_strand_id
1 'polypeptide(L)'
;MPRIAQTLCVAAVPLLLAGCATSGSEQDDRVTEQWQGRWNGPEGTYLDITGTPADYRLTIADLDGPRRFVGRAQGGQIVFVRDGVVERIRASDGEATGMKWLLDKQNCLTVRSGEGYCRD
;
A
#
# COMPACT_ATOMS: atom_id res chain seq x y z
N MET A 1 -63.84 -18.51 34.34
CA MET A 1 -63.59 -17.77 33.08
C MET A 1 -63.94 -16.31 33.36
N PRO A 2 -62.96 -15.38 33.35
CA PRO A 2 -62.54 -14.71 32.11
C PRO A 2 -61.01 -14.60 31.96
N ARG A 3 -60.61 -14.07 30.81
CA ARG A 3 -59.35 -14.29 30.09
C ARG A 3 -58.21 -13.36 30.53
N ILE A 4 -57.03 -13.97 30.61
CA ILE A 4 -55.70 -13.36 30.68
C ILE A 4 -55.44 -12.62 29.35
N ALA A 5 -55.01 -11.36 29.43
CA ALA A 5 -54.37 -10.67 28.31
C ALA A 5 -53.07 -10.03 28.83
N GLN A 6 -51.98 -10.79 28.71
CA GLN A 6 -50.63 -10.32 28.97
C GLN A 6 -50.15 -9.53 27.75
N THR A 7 -50.06 -8.22 27.89
CA THR A 7 -49.44 -7.33 26.90
C THR A 7 -47.93 -7.39 27.08
N LEU A 8 -47.26 -8.14 26.21
CA LEU A 8 -45.80 -8.14 26.06
C LEU A 8 -45.38 -6.87 25.30
N CYS A 9 -44.92 -5.85 26.03
CA CYS A 9 -44.15 -4.76 25.44
C CYS A 9 -42.74 -5.28 25.13
N VAL A 10 -42.54 -5.70 23.87
CA VAL A 10 -41.20 -5.99 23.34
C VAL A 10 -40.46 -4.66 23.20
N ALA A 11 -39.52 -4.39 24.11
CA ALA A 11 -38.60 -3.27 23.96
C ALA A 11 -37.58 -3.61 22.87
N ALA A 12 -37.71 -2.97 21.71
CA ALA A 12 -36.70 -3.01 20.66
C ALA A 12 -35.46 -2.23 21.10
N VAL A 13 -34.37 -2.94 21.36
CA VAL A 13 -33.05 -2.35 21.60
C VAL A 13 -32.45 -1.95 20.24
N PRO A 14 -32.16 -0.66 19.98
CA PRO A 14 -31.52 -0.29 18.73
C PRO A 14 -30.04 -0.71 18.79
N LEU A 15 -29.63 -1.60 17.89
CA LEU A 15 -28.23 -1.88 17.60
C LEU A 15 -27.59 -0.64 16.97
N LEU A 16 -26.89 0.16 17.77
CA LEU A 16 -25.95 1.18 17.29
C LEU A 16 -24.57 0.53 17.13
N LEU A 17 -24.32 -0.10 16.00
CA LEU A 17 -22.97 -0.42 15.54
C LEU A 17 -22.45 0.74 14.69
N ALA A 18 -22.00 1.80 15.36
CA ALA A 18 -21.12 2.80 14.74
C ALA A 18 -19.72 2.18 14.62
N GLY A 19 -19.49 1.40 13.57
CA GLY A 19 -18.15 0.94 13.21
C GLY A 19 -17.38 2.07 12.52
N CYS A 20 -16.39 2.66 13.19
CA CYS A 20 -15.42 3.55 12.55
C CYS A 20 -14.62 2.75 11.51
N ALA A 21 -14.70 3.15 10.24
CA ALA A 21 -13.98 2.55 9.11
C ALA A 21 -12.45 2.84 9.10
N THR A 22 -11.82 3.01 10.26
CA THR A 22 -10.40 3.40 10.39
C THR A 22 -9.42 2.25 10.09
N SER A 23 -9.87 1.01 10.23
CA SER A 23 -8.97 -0.15 10.19
C SER A 23 -8.34 -0.41 8.82
N GLY A 24 -9.01 -0.04 7.73
CA GLY A 24 -8.50 -0.27 6.37
C GLY A 24 -7.31 0.63 6.04
N SER A 25 -7.44 1.94 6.26
CA SER A 25 -6.34 2.89 6.01
C SER A 25 -5.16 2.67 6.94
N GLU A 26 -5.40 2.34 8.22
CA GLU A 26 -4.31 2.04 9.15
C GLU A 26 -3.56 0.75 8.80
N GLN A 27 -4.26 -0.25 8.24
CA GLN A 27 -3.62 -1.45 7.73
C GLN A 27 -2.78 -1.15 6.49
N ASP A 28 -3.32 -0.35 5.56
CA ASP A 28 -2.62 0.08 4.35
C ASP A 28 -1.34 0.86 4.69
N ASP A 29 -1.42 1.75 5.67
CA ASP A 29 -0.30 2.55 6.16
C ASP A 29 0.83 1.65 6.70
N ARG A 30 0.48 0.65 7.53
CA ARG A 30 1.45 -0.33 8.05
C ARG A 30 2.12 -1.14 6.95
N VAL A 31 1.38 -1.47 5.89
CA VAL A 31 1.92 -2.20 4.74
C VAL A 31 2.98 -1.36 4.02
N THR A 32 2.77 -0.07 3.80
CA THR A 32 3.76 0.76 3.11
C THR A 32 4.90 1.20 4.02
N GLU A 33 4.69 1.30 5.34
CA GLU A 33 5.74 1.59 6.33
C GLU A 33 6.86 0.55 6.34
N GLN A 34 6.56 -0.71 6.05
CA GLN A 34 7.59 -1.76 5.98
C GLN A 34 8.54 -1.58 4.77
N TRP A 35 8.20 -0.69 3.82
CA TRP A 35 8.98 -0.47 2.60
C TRP A 35 10.09 0.57 2.73
N GLN A 36 10.24 1.19 3.91
CA GLN A 36 11.28 2.20 4.16
C GLN A 36 12.69 1.69 3.81
N GLY A 37 13.53 2.60 3.35
CA GLY A 37 14.92 2.37 2.91
C GLY A 37 15.05 2.03 1.42
N ARG A 38 16.23 1.55 1.05
CA ARG A 38 16.61 1.25 -0.35
C ARG A 38 16.17 -0.14 -0.81
N TRP A 39 15.70 -0.22 -2.05
CA TRP A 39 15.38 -1.42 -2.83
C TRP A 39 16.20 -1.36 -4.12
N ASN A 40 16.85 -2.47 -4.49
CA ASN A 40 17.81 -2.48 -5.59
C ASN A 40 17.18 -3.07 -6.85
N GLY A 41 17.37 -2.39 -7.97
CA GLY A 41 17.04 -2.89 -9.29
C GLY A 41 18.31 -3.31 -10.05
N PRO A 42 18.15 -3.81 -11.29
CA PRO A 42 19.27 -4.15 -12.15
C PRO A 42 20.13 -2.93 -12.49
N GLU A 43 21.39 -3.18 -12.88
CA GLU A 43 22.27 -2.16 -13.48
C GLU A 43 22.52 -0.92 -12.60
N GLY A 44 22.40 -1.06 -11.27
CA GLY A 44 22.62 0.03 -10.32
C GLY A 44 21.40 0.95 -10.12
N THR A 45 20.26 0.63 -10.73
CA THR A 45 18.98 1.30 -10.46
C THR A 45 18.52 1.03 -9.02
N TYR A 46 17.77 1.96 -8.43
CA TYR A 46 17.24 1.77 -7.09
C TYR A 46 16.00 2.63 -6.81
N LEU A 47 15.24 2.20 -5.81
CA LEU A 47 14.16 2.95 -5.17
C LEU A 47 14.52 3.13 -3.70
N ASP A 48 14.57 4.37 -3.22
CA ASP A 48 14.76 4.68 -1.80
C ASP A 48 13.52 5.38 -1.25
N ILE A 49 12.98 4.87 -0.14
CA ILE A 49 11.73 5.31 0.45
C ILE A 49 11.97 5.80 1.88
N THR A 50 11.57 7.02 2.19
CA THR A 50 11.63 7.58 3.54
C THR A 50 10.38 8.37 3.85
N GLY A 51 10.17 8.75 5.12
CA GLY A 51 9.01 9.55 5.53
C GLY A 51 7.91 8.69 6.16
N THR A 52 6.66 9.09 5.96
CA THR A 52 5.48 8.48 6.59
C THR A 52 4.39 8.20 5.55
N PRO A 53 3.36 7.39 5.87
CA PRO A 53 2.22 7.15 4.97
C PRO A 53 1.58 8.40 4.36
N ALA A 54 1.57 9.51 5.09
CA ALA A 54 1.00 10.78 4.62
C ALA A 54 1.95 11.63 3.74
N ASP A 55 3.26 11.39 3.79
CA ASP A 55 4.29 12.14 3.04
C ASP A 55 5.56 11.29 2.86
N TYR A 56 5.53 10.36 1.91
CA TYR A 56 6.73 9.62 1.51
C TYR A 56 7.62 10.46 0.61
N ARG A 57 8.92 10.42 0.86
CA ARG A 57 9.97 10.93 -0.03
C ARG A 57 10.57 9.75 -0.78
N LEU A 58 10.39 9.76 -2.10
CA LEU A 58 10.84 8.70 -3.00
C LEU A 58 12.04 9.20 -3.79
N THR A 59 13.14 8.46 -3.79
CA THR A 59 14.22 8.64 -4.76
C THR A 59 14.23 7.45 -5.69
N ILE A 60 13.96 7.68 -6.97
CA ILE A 60 14.00 6.64 -8.00
C ILE A 60 15.18 6.95 -8.90
N ALA A 61 16.15 6.04 -8.95
CA ALA A 61 17.27 6.11 -9.87
C ALA A 61 17.09 5.08 -10.97
N ASP A 62 16.98 5.59 -12.20
CA ASP A 62 17.08 4.82 -13.44
C ASP A 62 18.52 4.96 -14.00
N LEU A 63 18.73 4.59 -15.26
CA LEU A 63 20.04 4.69 -15.92
C LEU A 63 20.46 6.14 -16.22
N ASP A 64 19.53 7.10 -16.17
CA ASP A 64 19.81 8.53 -16.36
C ASP A 64 20.12 9.22 -15.02
N GLY A 65 19.75 8.60 -13.91
CA GLY A 65 20.14 9.00 -12.55
C GLY A 65 18.95 9.20 -11.59
N PRO A 66 19.24 9.65 -10.35
CA PRO A 66 18.21 9.77 -9.32
C PRO A 66 17.29 10.97 -9.55
N ARG A 67 15.99 10.73 -9.50
CA ARG A 67 14.93 11.75 -9.41
C ARG A 67 14.13 11.59 -8.12
N ARG A 68 13.56 12.68 -7.63
CA ARG A 68 12.85 12.75 -6.36
C ARG A 68 11.36 13.02 -6.55
N PHE A 69 10.54 12.32 -5.78
CA PHE A 69 9.08 12.43 -5.82
C PHE A 69 8.49 12.44 -4.41
N VAL A 70 7.25 12.91 -4.31
CA VAL A 70 6.44 12.82 -3.10
C VAL A 70 5.29 11.85 -3.36
N GLY A 71 5.09 10.90 -2.45
CA GLY A 71 4.02 9.91 -2.53
C GLY A 71 3.21 9.81 -1.24
N ARG A 72 2.09 9.11 -1.30
CA ARG A 72 1.24 8.78 -0.14
C ARG A 72 0.77 7.34 -0.18
N ALA A 73 0.59 6.75 1.00
CA ALA A 73 -0.09 5.48 1.15
C ALA A 73 -1.54 5.58 0.67
N GLN A 74 -1.98 4.59 -0.10
CA GLN A 74 -3.37 4.42 -0.51
C GLN A 74 -3.61 2.96 -0.91
N GLY A 75 -4.44 2.21 -0.18
CA GLY A 75 -4.80 0.85 -0.58
C GLY A 75 -3.61 -0.11 -0.59
N GLY A 76 -2.73 -0.01 0.42
CA GLY A 76 -1.51 -0.82 0.54
C GLY A 76 -0.46 -0.54 -0.53
N GLN A 77 -0.49 0.64 -1.14
CA GLN A 77 0.41 1.08 -2.21
C GLN A 77 0.89 2.49 -1.94
N ILE A 78 2.02 2.89 -2.53
CA ILE A 78 2.44 4.29 -2.53
C ILE A 78 2.08 4.92 -3.88
N VAL A 79 1.22 5.93 -3.86
CA VAL A 79 0.77 6.67 -5.04
C VAL A 79 1.53 7.97 -5.15
N PHE A 80 2.08 8.26 -6.32
CA PHE A 80 2.85 9.48 -6.59
C PHE A 80 2.64 9.94 -8.03
N VAL A 81 3.08 11.16 -8.34
CA VAL A 81 3.03 11.69 -9.72
C VAL A 81 4.43 11.80 -10.27
N ARG A 82 4.65 11.25 -11.46
CA ARG A 82 5.88 11.34 -12.24
C ARG A 82 5.54 11.75 -13.66
N ASP A 83 6.11 12.85 -14.13
CA ASP A 83 5.94 13.34 -15.49
C ASP A 83 4.46 13.52 -15.90
N GLY A 84 3.62 13.94 -14.95
CA GLY A 84 2.17 14.13 -15.15
C GLY A 84 1.33 12.84 -15.06
N VAL A 85 1.97 11.69 -14.86
CA VAL A 85 1.32 10.38 -14.73
C VAL A 85 1.20 9.99 -13.26
N VAL A 86 0.04 9.46 -12.87
CA VAL A 86 -0.17 8.86 -11.56
C VAL A 86 0.41 7.45 -11.57
N GLU A 87 1.47 7.25 -10.79
CA GLU A 87 2.20 6.00 -10.65
C GLU A 87 1.88 5.34 -9.30
N ARG A 88 2.14 4.03 -9.20
CA ARG A 88 1.87 3.24 -8.00
C ARG A 88 3.03 2.29 -7.69
N ILE A 89 3.61 2.39 -6.51
CA ILE A 89 4.52 1.37 -5.98
C ILE A 89 3.69 0.33 -5.25
N ARG A 90 3.88 -0.93 -5.60
CA ARG A 90 3.14 -2.09 -5.04
C ARG A 90 4.08 -3.24 -4.74
N ALA A 91 3.74 -4.04 -3.73
CA ALA A 91 4.39 -5.31 -3.46
C ALA A 91 4.29 -6.25 -4.67
N SER A 92 5.35 -7.02 -4.89
CA SER A 92 5.52 -7.95 -6.00
C SER A 92 6.54 -9.02 -5.63
N ASP A 93 6.65 -10.04 -6.47
CA ASP A 93 7.86 -10.85 -6.60
C ASP A 93 8.63 -10.43 -7.86
N GLY A 94 9.78 -11.06 -8.06
CA GLY A 94 10.72 -10.85 -9.13
C GLY A 94 10.16 -11.19 -10.50
N GLU A 95 9.38 -12.27 -10.62
CA GLU A 95 8.71 -12.65 -11.87
C GLU A 95 7.73 -11.56 -12.31
N ALA A 96 6.88 -11.09 -11.40
CA ALA A 96 5.86 -10.08 -11.69
C ALA A 96 6.44 -8.66 -11.94
N THR A 97 7.73 -8.41 -11.64
CA THR A 97 8.40 -7.17 -12.10
C THR A 97 8.54 -7.14 -13.62
N GLY A 98 8.56 -8.31 -14.29
CA GLY A 98 8.89 -8.44 -15.71
C GLY A 98 10.39 -8.30 -16.02
N MET A 99 11.26 -8.32 -15.02
CA MET A 99 12.70 -8.13 -15.18
C MET A 99 13.47 -9.44 -15.03
N LYS A 100 14.22 -9.82 -16.08
CA LYS A 100 15.00 -11.07 -16.12
C LYS A 100 15.95 -11.25 -14.92
N TRP A 101 16.61 -10.17 -14.50
CA TRP A 101 17.60 -10.21 -13.42
C TRP A 101 17.00 -10.35 -12.02
N LEU A 102 15.68 -10.20 -11.90
CA LEU A 102 14.97 -10.27 -10.62
C LEU A 102 14.17 -11.55 -10.47
N LEU A 103 14.06 -12.41 -11.49
CA LEU A 103 13.10 -13.54 -11.55
C LEU A 103 13.03 -14.38 -10.28
N ASP A 104 14.16 -14.70 -9.66
CA ASP A 104 14.23 -15.58 -8.49
C ASP A 104 14.05 -14.85 -7.14
N LYS A 105 13.73 -13.56 -7.15
CA LYS A 105 13.52 -12.75 -5.93
C LYS A 105 12.06 -12.78 -5.51
N GLN A 106 11.81 -12.88 -4.21
CA GLN A 106 10.44 -12.94 -3.68
C GLN A 106 9.98 -11.65 -2.98
N ASN A 107 10.94 -10.81 -2.57
CA ASN A 107 10.67 -9.59 -1.83
C ASN A 107 10.95 -8.39 -2.73
N CYS A 108 9.95 -7.96 -3.48
CA CYS A 108 10.10 -6.90 -4.48
C CYS A 108 8.99 -5.85 -4.39
N LEU A 109 9.32 -4.67 -4.91
CA LEU A 109 8.39 -3.60 -5.22
C LEU A 109 8.43 -3.34 -6.72
N THR A 110 7.28 -3.00 -7.29
CA THR A 110 7.15 -2.66 -8.71
C THR A 110 6.39 -1.36 -8.86
N VAL A 111 6.88 -0.48 -9.75
CA VAL A 111 6.15 0.73 -10.18
C VAL A 111 5.27 0.38 -11.38
N ARG A 112 5.88 -0.23 -12.40
CA ARG A 112 5.24 -0.72 -13.62
C ARG A 112 6.01 -1.93 -14.14
N SER A 113 5.42 -2.67 -15.07
CA SER A 113 6.14 -3.77 -15.72
C SER A 113 7.44 -3.25 -16.36
N GLY A 114 8.55 -3.93 -16.08
CA GLY A 114 9.90 -3.50 -16.47
C GLY A 114 10.58 -2.53 -15.50
N GLU A 115 9.92 -2.16 -14.39
CA GLU A 115 10.47 -1.26 -13.37
C GLU A 115 10.21 -1.82 -11.96
N GLY A 116 11.13 -2.69 -11.53
CA GLY A 116 11.09 -3.40 -10.26
C GLY A 116 12.36 -3.25 -9.44
N TYR A 117 12.20 -3.36 -8.12
CA TYR A 117 13.28 -3.24 -7.15
C TYR A 117 13.09 -4.29 -6.06
N CYS A 118 14.12 -5.08 -5.78
CA CYS A 118 14.03 -6.16 -4.81
C CYS A 118 14.98 -5.97 -3.64
N ARG A 119 14.66 -6.68 -2.56
CA ARG A 119 15.52 -6.98 -1.44
C ARG A 119 15.72 -8.50 -1.37
N ASP A 120 16.72 -8.90 -0.62
CA ASP A 120 16.88 -10.30 -0.24
C ASP A 120 15.81 -10.71 0.80
#